data_AF-A0A3G3K0Y5-F1
#
_entry.id   AF-A0A3G3K0Y5-F1
#
_cell.length_a   1.000
_cell.length_b   1.000
_cell.length_c   1.000
_cell.angle_alpha   90.00
_cell.angle_beta   90.00
_cell.angle_gamma   90.00
#
_symmetry.space_group_name_H-M   'P 1'
#
loop_
_entity.id
_entity.type
_entity.pdbx_description
1 polymer ?
#
loop_
_entity_poly.entity_id
_entity_poly.type
_entity_poly.pdbx_seq_one_letter_code
_entity_poly.pdbx_strand_id
1 'polypeptide(L)'
;MINPHFVLTAESLLPKLAEHTVTPVRLVEVVADPDAFQGWAVKDAGSADNLKERGFSKGDSFILDFGDHQVGYLTLSLDSIEARADSPVRLKLTFGEMPCEMAEDFDGYDGWLDRSWLQDEIMNFDILPGSYTLPRRYTFRYLKVEFITPARKYKVVFPDIHVTTVTSADVSKVAPLADSVPQDLRDMDRVAVKTLQDCMQTVFEDGPKRDRRLWIGDLRLQALANYETFNNFDLVKRCLYLFAGLRLECGQVGACVYEKPEPAGDDIYLYDYSLFFVATLYDYVEASGDLETLRELWPIALEQIRISLERLDDRGIVKDDPSWWCFTDWHEQLNKQAPAQAVLIYCMKRGLPLAERLGDTEAADSIRSSLDQVTSATLERLWDAEQGFFVSGEGRQVSWASQVWMALAEVLEKDANAELLDRLFAVNPDIRPMTPYMYHHLIDALILTGRNDKALEQMRAYWGEMVRDGADTFWEVYNPEDKKNSPYGSNLINSYCHAWSCTPTYFIRKYFV
;
A
#
# COMPACT_ATOMS: atom_id res chain seq x y z
N MET A 1 -10.90 -8.36 -21.93
CA MET A 1 -11.76 -7.58 -22.84
C MET A 1 -11.50 -6.09 -22.65
N ILE A 2 -11.03 -5.38 -23.68
CA ILE A 2 -10.72 -3.94 -23.58
C ILE A 2 -11.96 -3.11 -23.96
N ASN A 3 -12.36 -2.15 -23.13
CA ASN A 3 -13.35 -1.12 -23.46
C ASN A 3 -12.64 0.21 -23.77
N PRO A 4 -12.50 0.60 -25.06
CA PRO A 4 -11.74 1.79 -25.44
C PRO A 4 -12.33 3.09 -24.88
N HIS A 5 -13.65 3.17 -24.69
CA HIS A 5 -14.28 4.36 -24.14
C HIS A 5 -13.82 4.60 -22.70
N PHE A 6 -13.83 3.56 -21.87
CA PHE A 6 -13.40 3.66 -20.47
C PHE A 6 -11.90 3.96 -20.34
N VAL A 7 -11.06 3.35 -21.18
CA VAL A 7 -9.63 3.67 -21.21
C VAL A 7 -9.39 5.13 -21.61
N LEU A 8 -10.11 5.65 -22.62
CA LEU A 8 -10.00 7.07 -23.00
C LEU A 8 -10.50 8.02 -21.91
N THR A 9 -11.56 7.66 -21.19
CA THR A 9 -12.02 8.43 -20.02
C THR A 9 -10.98 8.42 -18.91
N ALA A 10 -10.32 7.29 -18.63
CA ALA A 10 -9.21 7.25 -17.70
C ALA A 10 -8.07 8.16 -18.15
N GLU A 11 -7.64 8.07 -19.41
CA GLU A 11 -6.54 8.86 -19.98
C GLU A 11 -6.79 10.37 -19.96
N SER A 12 -8.05 10.83 -20.08
CA SER A 12 -8.37 12.25 -19.95
C SER A 12 -8.22 12.80 -18.52
N LEU A 13 -8.19 11.91 -17.53
CA LEU A 13 -8.04 12.22 -16.10
C LEU A 13 -6.59 12.04 -15.59
N LEU A 14 -5.61 11.81 -16.49
CA LEU A 14 -4.21 11.68 -16.12
C LEU A 14 -3.73 12.95 -15.39
N PRO A 15 -3.28 12.87 -14.12
CA PRO A 15 -2.88 14.05 -13.38
C PRO A 15 -1.51 14.55 -13.84
N LYS A 16 -1.29 15.86 -13.69
CA LYS A 16 0.06 16.43 -13.72
C LYS A 16 0.71 16.26 -12.34
N LEU A 17 1.91 15.70 -12.30
CA LEU A 17 2.67 15.58 -11.05
C LEU A 17 3.27 16.94 -10.66
N ALA A 18 3.14 17.28 -9.38
CA ALA A 18 3.86 18.38 -8.75
C ALA A 18 5.31 17.97 -8.52
N GLU A 19 6.22 18.92 -8.69
CA GLU A 19 7.66 18.72 -8.52
C GLU A 19 8.20 19.61 -7.40
N HIS A 20 9.03 19.04 -6.52
CA HIS A 20 9.72 19.78 -5.46
C HIS A 20 11.18 19.34 -5.37
N THR A 21 12.08 20.29 -5.12
CA THR A 21 13.51 19.99 -4.93
C THR A 21 13.80 19.76 -3.45
N VAL A 22 14.43 18.63 -3.12
CA VAL A 22 14.87 18.28 -1.77
C VAL A 22 16.36 18.00 -1.78
N THR A 23 17.09 18.59 -0.84
CA THR A 23 18.53 18.38 -0.62
C THR A 23 18.76 17.51 0.61
N PRO A 24 19.84 16.72 0.67
CA PRO A 24 20.14 15.91 1.85
C PRO A 24 20.39 16.79 3.09
N VAL A 25 19.99 16.30 4.27
CA VAL A 25 20.11 17.07 5.52
C VAL A 25 21.45 16.84 6.22
N ARG A 26 22.03 15.64 6.10
CA ARG A 26 23.30 15.28 6.76
C ARG A 26 23.97 14.07 6.12
N LEU A 27 25.24 13.86 6.49
CA LEU A 27 25.96 12.62 6.30
C LEU A 27 25.68 11.68 7.48
N VAL A 28 25.62 10.38 7.21
CA VAL A 28 25.41 9.36 8.23
C VAL A 28 26.34 8.16 8.05
N GLU A 29 26.51 7.40 9.13
CA GLU A 29 27.04 6.04 9.13
C GLU A 29 25.95 5.08 9.57
N VAL A 30 25.84 3.93 8.89
CA VAL A 30 24.97 2.84 9.32
C VAL A 30 25.80 1.79 10.03
N VAL A 31 25.42 1.46 11.26
CA VAL A 31 26.17 0.54 12.12
C VAL A 31 25.26 -0.57 12.65
N ALA A 32 25.82 -1.75 12.84
CA ALA A 32 25.09 -2.87 13.45
C ALA A 32 24.70 -2.51 14.89
N ASP A 33 23.43 -2.68 15.21
CA ASP A 33 22.84 -2.48 16.54
C ASP A 33 21.68 -3.46 16.73
N PRO A 34 21.84 -4.52 17.55
CA PRO A 34 20.81 -5.54 17.76
C PRO A 34 19.47 -5.00 18.30
N ASP A 35 19.48 -3.85 18.96
CA ASP A 35 18.29 -3.24 19.56
C ASP A 35 17.57 -2.31 18.57
N ALA A 36 18.21 -1.96 17.45
CA ALA A 36 17.61 -1.13 16.41
C ALA A 36 16.69 -1.95 15.49
N PHE A 37 15.73 -1.27 14.85
CA PHE A 37 14.87 -1.89 13.85
C PHE A 37 15.73 -2.58 12.77
N GLN A 38 15.48 -3.88 12.55
CA GLN A 38 16.23 -4.74 11.63
C GLN A 38 17.74 -4.89 11.89
N GLY A 39 18.22 -4.46 13.06
CA GLY A 39 19.61 -4.64 13.48
C GLY A 39 20.56 -3.52 13.04
N TRP A 40 20.04 -2.38 12.56
CA TRP A 40 20.86 -1.31 11.99
C TRP A 40 20.48 0.07 12.53
N ALA A 41 21.42 0.75 13.18
CA ALA A 41 21.27 2.11 13.68
C ALA A 41 21.97 3.12 12.77
N VAL A 42 21.44 4.34 12.73
CA VAL A 42 21.99 5.47 11.97
C VAL A 42 22.71 6.42 12.94
N LYS A 43 24.00 6.69 12.68
CA LYS A 43 24.82 7.65 13.42
C LYS A 43 25.10 8.88 12.57
N ASP A 44 25.03 10.05 13.19
CA ASP A 44 25.39 11.31 12.53
C ASP A 44 26.89 11.32 12.19
N ALA A 45 27.20 11.65 10.93
CA ALA A 45 28.55 11.74 10.39
C ALA A 45 28.90 13.17 9.92
N GLY A 46 28.05 14.15 10.23
CA GLY A 46 28.29 15.57 9.97
C GLY A 46 27.48 16.14 8.82
N SER A 47 27.80 17.37 8.41
CA SER A 47 27.01 18.10 7.40
C SER A 47 27.22 17.57 5.97
N ALA A 48 26.12 17.47 5.21
CA ALA A 48 26.16 17.19 3.77
C ALA A 48 26.88 18.30 2.97
N ASP A 49 26.95 19.53 3.47
CA ASP A 49 27.69 20.63 2.84
C ASP A 49 29.18 20.34 2.71
N ASN A 50 29.73 19.47 3.56
CA ASN A 50 31.13 19.06 3.50
C ASN A 50 31.47 18.40 2.15
N LEU A 51 30.50 17.85 1.42
CA LEU A 51 30.72 17.22 0.11
C LEU A 51 31.16 18.21 -0.99
N LYS A 52 30.93 19.52 -0.79
CA LYS A 52 31.34 20.57 -1.73
C LYS A 52 32.86 20.78 -1.73
N GLU A 53 33.51 20.47 -0.62
CA GLU A 53 34.93 20.76 -0.39
C GLU A 53 35.76 19.49 -0.14
N ARG A 54 35.13 18.42 0.35
CA ARG A 54 35.79 17.14 0.64
C ARG A 54 36.04 16.37 -0.66
N GLY A 55 37.31 16.25 -1.04
CA GLY A 55 37.72 15.43 -2.18
C GLY A 55 37.66 13.93 -1.89
N PHE A 56 37.00 13.18 -2.77
CA PHE A 56 36.87 11.73 -2.73
C PHE A 56 37.71 11.03 -3.80
N SER A 57 38.20 9.84 -3.47
CA SER A 57 39.06 8.97 -4.26
C SER A 57 38.51 7.54 -4.30
N LYS A 58 39.16 6.65 -5.07
CA LYS A 58 38.78 5.24 -5.14
C LYS A 58 38.72 4.60 -3.76
N GLY A 59 37.64 3.87 -3.50
CA GLY A 59 37.41 3.14 -2.25
C GLY A 59 36.78 4.01 -1.16
N ASP A 60 36.68 5.32 -1.35
CA ASP A 60 35.87 6.14 -0.46
C ASP A 60 34.38 5.85 -0.67
N SER A 61 33.59 6.12 0.38
CA SER A 61 32.14 6.13 0.32
C SER A 61 31.57 7.12 1.32
N PHE A 62 30.30 7.46 1.14
CA PHE A 62 29.52 8.19 2.14
C PHE A 62 28.03 7.83 1.99
N ILE A 63 27.26 8.05 3.05
CA ILE A 63 25.81 7.89 3.05
C ILE A 63 25.18 9.24 3.39
N LEU A 64 24.18 9.63 2.59
CA LEU A 64 23.35 10.80 2.81
C LEU A 64 22.02 10.37 3.42
N ASP A 65 21.57 11.11 4.42
CA ASP A 65 20.22 11.05 4.97
C ASP A 65 19.46 12.29 4.44
N PHE A 66 18.36 12.06 3.73
CA PHE A 66 17.48 13.12 3.23
C PHE A 66 16.49 13.63 4.29
N GLY A 67 16.49 13.04 5.49
CA GLY A 67 15.71 13.46 6.64
C GLY A 67 14.26 12.96 6.66
N ASP A 68 13.74 12.57 5.50
CA ASP A 68 12.40 12.03 5.29
C ASP A 68 12.39 11.15 4.03
N HIS A 69 11.33 10.38 3.80
CA HIS A 69 11.15 9.51 2.64
C HIS A 69 10.89 10.31 1.34
N GLN A 70 11.53 9.92 0.24
CA GLN A 70 11.51 10.63 -1.04
C GLN A 70 11.14 9.71 -2.21
N VAL A 71 10.38 10.23 -3.17
CA VAL A 71 10.06 9.58 -4.45
C VAL A 71 10.35 10.55 -5.59
N GLY A 72 11.38 10.26 -6.41
CA GLY A 72 11.81 11.24 -7.41
C GLY A 72 13.04 10.88 -8.23
N TYR A 73 13.62 11.88 -8.88
CA TYR A 73 14.78 11.75 -9.76
C TYR A 73 16.00 12.42 -9.13
N LEU A 74 17.08 11.66 -8.94
CA LEU A 74 18.32 12.16 -8.35
C LEU A 74 19.10 13.00 -9.37
N THR A 75 19.57 14.17 -8.95
CA THR A 75 20.54 15.00 -9.66
C THR A 75 21.83 15.09 -8.86
N LEU A 76 22.95 14.80 -9.52
CA LEU A 76 24.30 14.92 -8.97
C LEU A 76 25.10 15.92 -9.80
N SER A 77 25.62 16.96 -9.15
CA SER A 77 26.63 17.84 -9.73
C SER A 77 28.00 17.38 -9.23
N LEU A 78 28.93 17.11 -10.15
CA LEU A 78 30.28 16.65 -9.86
C LEU A 78 31.30 17.68 -10.37
N ASP A 79 32.37 17.87 -9.61
CA ASP A 79 33.53 18.65 -10.02
C ASP A 79 34.84 17.94 -9.61
N SER A 80 35.95 18.32 -10.25
CA SER A 80 37.29 17.81 -9.96
C SER A 80 38.14 18.86 -9.27
N ILE A 81 38.71 18.51 -8.13
CA ILE A 81 39.73 19.31 -7.43
C ILE A 81 41.11 18.67 -7.57
N GLU A 82 42.15 19.41 -7.17
CA GLU A 82 43.58 19.05 -7.26
C GLU A 82 44.15 18.98 -8.70
N ALA A 83 43.39 18.44 -9.66
CA ALA A 83 43.68 18.54 -11.08
C ALA A 83 42.40 18.46 -11.92
N ARG A 84 42.52 18.71 -13.23
CA ARG A 84 41.42 18.46 -14.18
C ARG A 84 41.16 16.95 -14.29
N ALA A 85 39.89 16.58 -14.35
CA ALA A 85 39.49 15.21 -14.65
C ALA A 85 40.05 14.75 -16.00
N ASP A 86 40.87 13.70 -15.99
CA ASP A 86 41.45 13.06 -17.18
C ASP A 86 40.85 11.67 -17.46
N SER A 87 39.81 11.29 -16.71
CA SER A 87 39.04 10.06 -16.87
C SER A 87 37.60 10.23 -16.38
N PRO A 88 36.66 9.35 -16.78
CA PRO A 88 35.34 9.29 -16.17
C PRO A 88 35.39 8.92 -14.67
N VAL A 89 34.42 9.41 -13.91
CA VAL A 89 34.17 8.97 -12.53
C VAL A 89 33.14 7.86 -12.55
N ARG A 90 33.48 6.68 -12.01
CA ARG A 90 32.53 5.56 -11.88
C ARG A 90 32.07 5.43 -10.44
N LEU A 91 30.76 5.58 -10.22
CA LEU A 91 30.13 5.47 -8.91
C LEU A 91 29.20 4.26 -8.85
N LYS A 92 29.14 3.58 -7.70
CA LYS A 92 27.98 2.77 -7.31
C LYS A 92 27.08 3.65 -6.45
N LEU A 93 25.81 3.71 -6.81
CA LEU A 93 24.77 4.42 -6.08
C LEU A 93 23.82 3.38 -5.52
N THR A 94 23.54 3.41 -4.22
CA THR A 94 22.56 2.52 -3.58
C THR A 94 21.55 3.39 -2.85
N PHE A 95 20.27 3.14 -3.14
CA PHE A 95 19.12 3.87 -2.61
C PHE A 95 18.36 2.94 -1.66
N GLY A 96 18.03 3.44 -0.47
CA GLY A 96 17.31 2.65 0.54
C GLY A 96 16.26 3.48 1.27
N GLU A 97 15.12 2.86 1.52
CA GLU A 97 14.08 3.40 2.39
C GLU A 97 14.52 3.25 3.86
N MET A 98 15.21 2.14 4.18
CA MET A 98 15.64 1.79 5.54
C MET A 98 17.17 1.65 5.68
N PRO A 99 17.72 1.77 6.91
CA PRO A 99 19.16 1.63 7.14
C PRO A 99 19.76 0.28 6.71
N CYS A 100 19.00 -0.82 6.85
CA CYS A 100 19.46 -2.15 6.44
C CYS A 100 19.85 -2.22 4.96
N GLU A 101 19.17 -1.48 4.09
CA GLU A 101 19.44 -1.42 2.65
C GLU A 101 20.77 -0.72 2.32
N MET A 102 21.35 0.04 3.26
CA MET A 102 22.68 0.65 3.11
C MET A 102 23.81 -0.23 3.61
N ALA A 103 23.47 -1.21 4.45
CA ALA A 103 24.42 -2.01 5.21
C ALA A 103 24.59 -3.42 4.66
N GLU A 104 23.52 -3.99 4.10
CA GLU A 104 23.49 -5.34 3.54
C GLU A 104 23.77 -5.31 2.02
N ASP A 105 24.41 -6.37 1.51
CA ASP A 105 24.77 -6.46 0.09
C ASP A 105 23.60 -7.01 -0.73
N PHE A 106 23.11 -6.20 -1.68
CA PHE A 106 22.03 -6.57 -2.58
C PHE A 106 22.36 -7.76 -3.49
N ASP A 107 23.65 -8.04 -3.74
CA ASP A 107 24.05 -9.21 -4.53
C ASP A 107 23.87 -10.53 -3.77
N GLY A 108 23.67 -10.47 -2.45
CA GLY A 108 23.32 -11.61 -1.60
C GLY A 108 21.81 -11.85 -1.45
N TYR A 109 20.95 -11.07 -2.12
CA TYR A 109 19.50 -11.22 -2.04
C TYR A 109 19.04 -12.60 -2.56
N ASP A 110 18.24 -13.29 -1.74
CA ASP A 110 17.59 -14.55 -2.07
C ASP A 110 16.08 -14.43 -1.73
N GLY A 111 15.25 -14.40 -2.77
CA GLY A 111 13.81 -14.21 -2.67
C GLY A 111 13.14 -14.45 -4.01
N TRP A 112 11.82 -14.63 -4.00
CA TRP A 112 11.07 -15.02 -5.22
C TRP A 112 10.69 -13.84 -6.11
N LEU A 113 10.69 -12.61 -5.56
CA LEU A 113 10.57 -11.39 -6.35
C LEU A 113 11.90 -11.05 -7.04
N ASP A 114 11.82 -10.35 -8.16
CA ASP A 114 13.00 -10.02 -8.96
C ASP A 114 13.91 -8.99 -8.27
N ARG A 115 15.21 -9.28 -8.22
CA ARG A 115 16.25 -8.41 -7.64
C ARG A 115 16.27 -7.00 -8.25
N SER A 116 15.83 -6.82 -9.49
CA SER A 116 15.81 -5.51 -10.15
C SER A 116 14.99 -4.44 -9.44
N TRP A 117 14.13 -4.82 -8.48
CA TRP A 117 13.45 -3.87 -7.60
C TRP A 117 14.35 -3.23 -6.54
N LEU A 118 15.41 -3.92 -6.11
CA LEU A 118 16.43 -3.32 -5.24
C LEU A 118 17.13 -2.20 -6.02
N GLN A 119 17.28 -1.05 -5.38
CA GLN A 119 17.64 0.18 -6.08
C GLN A 119 19.14 0.46 -5.95
N ASP A 120 19.95 -0.15 -6.80
CA ASP A 120 21.35 0.21 -6.98
C ASP A 120 21.75 0.31 -8.45
N GLU A 121 22.73 1.18 -8.72
CA GLU A 121 23.18 1.52 -10.07
C GLU A 121 24.69 1.68 -10.10
N ILE A 122 25.31 1.29 -11.21
CA ILE A 122 26.72 1.60 -11.48
C ILE A 122 26.79 2.53 -12.69
N MET A 123 27.17 3.78 -12.46
CA MET A 123 27.16 4.83 -13.47
C MET A 123 28.56 5.36 -13.75
N ASN A 124 28.81 5.79 -15.00
CA ASN A 124 30.01 6.51 -15.40
C ASN A 124 29.63 7.96 -15.73
N PHE A 125 30.34 8.90 -15.12
CA PHE A 125 30.20 10.34 -15.35
C PHE A 125 31.42 10.81 -16.14
N ASP A 126 31.24 11.05 -17.44
CA ASP A 126 32.34 11.23 -18.39
C ASP A 126 32.96 12.63 -18.38
N ILE A 127 32.19 13.67 -18.04
CA ILE A 127 32.59 15.09 -18.17
C ILE A 127 32.49 15.80 -16.82
N LEU A 128 33.61 16.34 -16.31
CA LEU A 128 33.65 17.15 -15.10
C LEU A 128 34.23 18.55 -15.40
N PRO A 129 33.66 19.63 -14.83
CA PRO A 129 32.43 19.66 -14.05
C PRO A 129 31.18 19.33 -14.89
N GLY A 130 30.17 18.73 -14.26
CA GLY A 130 28.92 18.38 -14.93
C GLY A 130 27.79 18.11 -13.94
N SER A 131 26.55 18.34 -14.37
CA SER A 131 25.33 18.05 -13.61
C SER A 131 24.51 16.99 -14.33
N TYR A 132 24.11 15.95 -13.61
CA TYR A 132 23.56 14.73 -14.15
C TYR A 132 22.30 14.32 -13.41
N THR A 133 21.16 14.35 -14.09
CA THR A 133 19.89 13.82 -13.59
C THR A 133 19.71 12.38 -14.06
N LEU A 134 19.48 11.47 -13.13
CA LEU A 134 19.26 10.06 -13.43
C LEU A 134 17.85 9.85 -14.00
N PRO A 135 17.68 9.00 -15.04
CA PRO A 135 16.40 8.86 -15.73
C PRO A 135 15.38 7.97 -14.99
N ARG A 136 15.84 7.10 -14.08
CA ARG A 136 14.98 6.24 -13.26
C ARG A 136 14.42 7.04 -12.09
N ARG A 137 13.12 6.85 -11.78
CA ARG A 137 12.52 7.31 -10.53
C ARG A 137 12.95 6.37 -9.40
N TYR A 138 13.50 6.92 -8.32
CA TYR A 138 13.93 6.21 -7.12
C TYR A 138 12.99 6.50 -5.95
N THR A 139 13.04 5.62 -4.96
CA THR A 139 12.28 5.71 -3.71
C THR A 139 13.22 5.38 -2.57
N PHE A 140 13.47 6.35 -1.70
CA PHE A 140 14.51 6.25 -0.69
C PHE A 140 14.43 7.37 0.36
N ARG A 141 15.07 7.14 1.49
CA ARG A 141 15.53 8.19 2.41
C ARG A 141 17.06 8.32 2.40
N TYR A 142 17.74 7.19 2.23
CA TYR A 142 19.19 7.10 2.27
C TYR A 142 19.78 6.90 0.87
N LEU A 143 20.88 7.59 0.60
CA LEU A 143 21.68 7.41 -0.61
C LEU A 143 23.13 7.12 -0.23
N LYS A 144 23.61 5.93 -0.56
CA LYS A 144 25.02 5.56 -0.46
C LYS A 144 25.73 5.78 -1.80
N VAL A 145 26.87 6.45 -1.75
CA VAL A 145 27.73 6.71 -2.91
C VAL A 145 29.09 6.06 -2.69
N GLU A 146 29.50 5.17 -3.59
CA GLU A 146 30.77 4.44 -3.52
C GLU A 146 31.62 4.69 -4.77
N PHE A 147 32.91 4.97 -4.58
CA PHE A 147 33.83 5.32 -5.66
C PHE A 147 34.58 4.10 -6.20
N ILE A 148 34.20 3.62 -7.39
CA ILE A 148 34.73 2.38 -7.99
C ILE A 148 36.08 2.62 -8.70
N THR A 149 36.16 3.61 -9.60
CA THR A 149 37.36 3.85 -10.41
C THR A 149 38.26 4.92 -9.82
N PRO A 150 39.60 4.80 -10.00
CA PRO A 150 40.54 5.76 -9.44
C PRO A 150 40.64 7.00 -10.31
N ALA A 151 40.24 8.14 -9.75
CA ALA A 151 40.84 9.41 -10.11
C ALA A 151 42.27 9.43 -9.53
N ARG A 152 43.29 9.16 -10.37
CA ARG A 152 44.70 9.13 -9.90
C ARG A 152 45.31 10.52 -9.74
N LYS A 153 44.80 11.50 -10.47
CA LYS A 153 45.33 12.87 -10.53
C LYS A 153 44.45 13.92 -9.87
N TYR A 154 43.18 13.62 -9.68
CA TYR A 154 42.17 14.54 -9.18
C TYR A 154 41.35 13.85 -8.09
N LYS A 155 40.62 14.65 -7.31
CA LYS A 155 39.58 14.15 -6.41
C LYS A 155 38.23 14.70 -6.84
N VAL A 156 37.18 13.98 -6.51
CA VAL A 156 35.81 14.36 -6.86
C VAL A 156 35.18 15.10 -5.68
N VAL A 157 34.48 16.18 -5.96
CA VAL A 157 33.59 16.88 -5.01
C VAL A 157 32.19 16.98 -5.60
N PHE A 158 31.20 17.26 -4.75
CA PHE A 158 29.82 17.43 -5.16
C PHE A 158 29.34 18.84 -4.81
N PRO A 159 29.38 19.80 -5.76
CA PRO A 159 28.84 21.13 -5.54
C PRO A 159 27.35 21.13 -5.17
N ASP A 160 26.60 20.15 -5.65
CA ASP A 160 25.16 20.02 -5.43
C ASP A 160 24.69 18.57 -5.59
N ILE A 161 23.82 18.13 -4.68
CA ILE A 161 23.11 16.85 -4.72
C ILE A 161 21.68 17.14 -4.29
N HIS A 162 20.70 16.80 -5.13
CA HIS A 162 19.29 16.96 -4.79
C HIS A 162 18.44 15.91 -5.49
N VAL A 163 17.22 15.73 -5.00
CA VAL A 163 16.16 14.96 -5.67
C VAL A 163 15.04 15.90 -6.09
N THR A 164 14.55 15.73 -7.31
CA THR A 164 13.28 16.32 -7.73
C THR A 164 12.18 15.30 -7.44
N THR A 165 11.43 15.51 -6.36
CA THR A 165 10.34 14.63 -5.93
C THR A 165 9.11 14.84 -6.78
N VAL A 166 8.30 13.80 -6.97
CA VAL A 166 7.06 13.84 -7.78
C VAL A 166 5.86 13.25 -7.04
N THR A 167 4.70 13.88 -7.16
CA THR A 167 3.42 13.37 -6.61
C THR A 167 2.22 14.07 -7.25
N SER A 168 1.06 13.43 -7.30
CA SER A 168 -0.22 14.08 -7.64
C SER A 168 -0.97 14.60 -6.39
N ALA A 169 -0.44 14.35 -5.19
CA ALA A 169 -1.01 14.77 -3.93
C ALA A 169 -0.44 16.12 -3.46
N ASP A 170 -1.34 17.09 -3.30
CA ASP A 170 -1.00 18.44 -2.83
C ASP A 170 -1.21 18.53 -1.31
N VAL A 171 -0.11 18.44 -0.55
CA VAL A 171 -0.11 18.52 0.92
C VAL A 171 -0.71 19.82 1.45
N SER A 172 -0.67 20.92 0.68
CA SER A 172 -1.27 22.19 1.12
C SER A 172 -2.79 22.12 1.28
N LYS A 173 -3.44 21.10 0.71
CA LYS A 173 -4.88 20.84 0.84
C LYS A 173 -5.25 20.07 2.11
N VAL A 174 -4.28 19.48 2.80
CA VAL A 174 -4.56 18.69 4.01
C VAL A 174 -4.61 19.60 5.22
N ALA A 175 -5.79 19.72 5.83
CA ALA A 175 -5.93 20.47 7.07
C ALA A 175 -5.13 19.82 8.21
N PRO A 176 -4.34 20.59 8.98
CA PRO A 176 -3.64 20.05 10.14
C PRO A 176 -4.64 19.64 11.22
N LEU A 177 -4.32 18.58 11.95
CA LEU A 177 -5.08 18.19 13.13
C LEU A 177 -4.93 19.24 14.24
N ALA A 178 -5.98 19.45 15.02
CA ALA A 178 -5.98 20.42 16.10
C ALA A 178 -4.95 20.10 17.20
N ASP A 179 -4.47 21.12 17.90
CA ASP A 179 -3.50 20.97 18.99
C ASP A 179 -4.03 20.14 20.18
N SER A 180 -5.35 20.00 20.30
CA SER A 180 -6.03 19.16 21.29
C SER A 180 -5.97 17.66 20.98
N VAL A 181 -5.69 17.27 19.73
CA VAL A 181 -5.53 15.86 19.36
C VAL A 181 -4.24 15.32 19.98
N PRO A 182 -4.26 14.15 20.64
CA PRO A 182 -3.06 13.54 21.23
C PRO A 182 -1.88 13.45 20.24
N GLN A 183 -0.66 13.72 20.74
CA GLN A 183 0.55 13.80 19.89
C GLN A 183 0.81 12.50 19.13
N ASP A 184 0.58 11.35 19.76
CA ASP A 184 0.74 10.03 19.14
C ASP A 184 -0.19 9.84 17.93
N LEU A 185 -1.43 10.36 18.00
CA LEU A 185 -2.35 10.36 16.86
C LEU A 185 -1.90 11.31 15.75
N ARG A 186 -1.40 12.50 16.11
CA ARG A 186 -0.84 13.44 15.13
C ARG A 186 0.37 12.86 14.40
N ASP A 187 1.23 12.13 15.10
CA ASP A 187 2.40 11.48 14.51
C ASP A 187 1.98 10.36 13.56
N MET A 188 1.02 9.51 13.95
CA MET A 188 0.47 8.47 13.06
C MET A 188 -0.23 9.07 11.84
N ASP A 189 -1.00 10.15 12.00
CA ASP A 189 -1.63 10.86 10.88
C ASP A 189 -0.59 11.45 9.92
N ARG A 190 0.46 12.10 10.44
CA ARG A 190 1.55 12.65 9.62
C ARG A 190 2.22 11.56 8.76
N VAL A 191 2.56 10.43 9.37
CA VAL A 191 3.19 9.29 8.68
C VAL A 191 2.24 8.69 7.64
N ALA A 192 0.95 8.54 7.98
CA ALA A 192 -0.07 8.07 7.05
C ALA A 192 -0.24 9.01 5.84
N VAL A 193 -0.37 10.32 6.06
CA VAL A 193 -0.50 11.33 5.00
C VAL A 193 0.72 11.29 4.08
N LYS A 194 1.94 11.19 4.64
CA LYS A 194 3.18 11.07 3.87
C LYS A 194 3.22 9.79 3.04
N THR A 195 2.77 8.66 3.60
CA THR A 195 2.67 7.38 2.89
C THR A 195 1.75 7.50 1.67
N LEU A 196 0.56 8.07 1.85
CA LEU A 196 -0.39 8.26 0.77
C LEU A 196 0.13 9.25 -0.29
N GLN A 197 0.77 10.35 0.15
CA GLN A 197 1.36 11.34 -0.76
C GLN A 197 2.35 10.70 -1.74
N ASP A 198 3.23 9.85 -1.23
CA ASP A 198 4.30 9.24 -2.03
C ASP A 198 3.77 8.15 -2.97
N CYS A 199 2.68 7.47 -2.61
CA CYS A 199 1.96 6.51 -3.45
C CYS A 199 1.00 7.14 -4.47
N MET A 200 0.55 8.38 -4.24
CA MET A 200 -0.30 9.12 -5.18
C MET A 200 0.54 9.69 -6.33
N GLN A 201 0.55 8.98 -7.45
CA GLN A 201 1.30 9.30 -8.65
C GLN A 201 0.32 9.53 -9.82
N THR A 202 0.60 9.01 -11.01
CA THR A 202 -0.34 9.02 -12.14
C THR A 202 -1.50 8.05 -11.96
N VAL A 203 -1.33 7.10 -11.03
CA VAL A 203 -2.34 6.23 -10.42
C VAL A 203 -2.10 6.20 -8.90
N PHE A 204 -2.98 5.54 -8.15
CA PHE A 204 -2.67 5.11 -6.78
C PHE A 204 -1.76 3.88 -6.83
N GLU A 205 -0.45 4.09 -6.72
CA GLU A 205 0.52 2.99 -6.63
C GLU A 205 0.38 2.29 -5.26
N ASP A 206 0.57 0.99 -5.22
CA ASP A 206 0.68 0.20 -3.98
C ASP A 206 1.86 0.69 -3.13
N GLY A 207 3.06 0.71 -3.73
CA GLY A 207 4.28 1.25 -3.16
C GLY A 207 5.21 1.83 -4.24
N PRO A 208 5.90 2.96 -3.98
CA PRO A 208 6.61 3.70 -5.01
C PRO A 208 8.01 3.11 -5.31
N LYS A 209 8.58 2.33 -4.38
CA LYS A 209 9.77 1.50 -4.65
C LYS A 209 9.37 0.34 -5.56
N ARG A 210 8.35 -0.40 -5.12
CA ARG A 210 7.77 -1.61 -5.68
C ARG A 210 6.32 -1.75 -5.12
N ASP A 211 5.35 -2.21 -5.90
CA ASP A 211 5.42 -2.62 -7.32
C ASP A 211 5.28 -1.44 -8.31
N ARG A 212 5.02 -0.23 -7.81
CA ARG A 212 4.70 0.97 -8.61
C ARG A 212 3.44 0.79 -9.44
N ARG A 213 2.45 0.07 -8.90
CA ARG A 213 1.34 -0.47 -9.69
C ARG A 213 0.00 -0.25 -9.00
N LEU A 214 -1.03 -0.13 -9.82
CA LEU A 214 -2.40 0.00 -9.34
C LEU A 214 -2.97 -1.38 -9.01
N TRP A 215 -3.20 -1.66 -7.72
CA TRP A 215 -3.88 -2.84 -7.22
C TRP A 215 -5.24 -2.44 -6.60
N ILE A 216 -6.30 -3.20 -6.85
CA ILE A 216 -7.65 -2.76 -6.46
C ILE A 216 -7.93 -2.89 -4.96
N GLY A 217 -7.32 -3.88 -4.29
CA GLY A 217 -7.37 -3.99 -2.82
C GLY A 217 -6.76 -2.76 -2.16
N ASP A 218 -5.60 -2.33 -2.65
CA ASP A 218 -4.90 -1.11 -2.23
C ASP A 218 -5.70 0.14 -2.56
N LEU A 219 -6.18 0.28 -3.81
CA LEU A 219 -6.96 1.41 -4.27
C LEU A 219 -8.13 1.72 -3.33
N ARG A 220 -8.86 0.68 -2.88
CA ARG A 220 -9.99 0.86 -1.96
C ARG A 220 -9.57 1.61 -0.69
N LEU A 221 -8.49 1.16 -0.05
CA LEU A 221 -8.01 1.73 1.21
C LEU A 221 -7.36 3.10 1.00
N GLN A 222 -6.63 3.27 -0.10
CA GLN A 222 -6.07 4.55 -0.52
C GLN A 222 -7.16 5.60 -0.79
N ALA A 223 -8.25 5.20 -1.43
CA ALA A 223 -9.38 6.08 -1.72
C ALA A 223 -10.04 6.60 -0.43
N LEU A 224 -10.26 5.73 0.57
CA LEU A 224 -10.79 6.12 1.88
C LEU A 224 -9.89 7.15 2.58
N ALA A 225 -8.57 6.91 2.60
CA ALA A 225 -7.61 7.86 3.16
C ALA A 225 -7.57 9.17 2.37
N ASN A 226 -7.68 9.12 1.04
CA ASN A 226 -7.74 10.28 0.16
C ASN A 226 -8.96 11.18 0.44
N TYR A 227 -10.14 10.62 0.71
CA TYR A 227 -11.35 11.41 0.99
C TYR A 227 -11.22 12.26 2.27
N GLU A 228 -10.44 11.78 3.25
CA GLU A 228 -10.21 12.53 4.50
C GLU A 228 -8.96 13.46 4.42
N THR A 229 -8.25 13.45 3.28
CA THR A 229 -6.99 14.19 3.10
C THR A 229 -7.00 15.01 1.80
N PHE A 230 -6.43 14.48 0.72
CA PHE A 230 -6.17 15.19 -0.53
C PHE A 230 -7.41 15.47 -1.38
N ASN A 231 -8.50 14.73 -1.15
CA ASN A 231 -9.77 14.87 -1.86
C ASN A 231 -9.64 14.84 -3.39
N ASN A 232 -8.72 14.00 -3.91
CA ASN A 232 -8.51 13.86 -5.35
C ASN A 232 -9.48 12.83 -5.94
N PHE A 233 -10.72 13.25 -6.20
CA PHE A 233 -11.76 12.39 -6.78
C PHE A 233 -11.44 11.97 -8.21
N ASP A 234 -10.80 12.83 -9.00
CA ASP A 234 -10.44 12.56 -10.40
C ASP A 234 -9.45 11.39 -10.51
N LEU A 235 -8.49 11.28 -9.59
CA LEU A 235 -7.56 10.15 -9.58
C LEU A 235 -8.26 8.83 -9.22
N VAL A 236 -9.23 8.85 -8.29
CA VAL A 236 -10.02 7.64 -7.97
C VAL A 236 -10.87 7.24 -9.16
N LYS A 237 -11.54 8.21 -9.79
CA LYS A 237 -12.31 8.02 -11.02
C LYS A 237 -11.43 7.40 -12.11
N ARG A 238 -10.26 7.96 -12.39
CA ARG A 238 -9.27 7.40 -13.35
C ARG A 238 -9.01 5.93 -13.08
N CYS A 239 -8.69 5.57 -11.83
CA CYS A 239 -8.37 4.20 -11.46
C CYS A 239 -9.56 3.23 -11.62
N LEU A 240 -10.78 3.66 -11.26
CA LEU A 240 -12.00 2.88 -11.50
C LEU A 240 -12.23 2.62 -13.00
N TYR A 241 -12.05 3.64 -13.85
CA TYR A 241 -12.17 3.49 -15.30
C TYR A 241 -11.08 2.60 -15.91
N LEU A 242 -9.86 2.63 -15.37
CA LEU A 242 -8.79 1.70 -15.78
C LEU A 242 -9.20 0.24 -15.53
N PHE A 243 -9.63 -0.09 -14.31
CA PHE A 243 -10.10 -1.44 -13.98
C PHE A 243 -11.31 -1.87 -14.81
N ALA A 244 -12.28 -0.97 -15.02
CA ALA A 244 -13.45 -1.24 -15.85
C ALA A 244 -13.11 -1.42 -17.34
N GLY A 245 -12.11 -0.68 -17.82
CA GLY A 245 -11.66 -0.67 -19.21
C GLY A 245 -10.77 -1.86 -19.58
N LEU A 246 -10.10 -2.48 -18.60
CA LEU A 246 -9.03 -3.47 -18.80
C LEU A 246 -9.35 -4.81 -18.12
N ARG A 247 -10.60 -5.26 -18.25
CA ARG A 247 -11.09 -6.52 -17.65
C ARG A 247 -10.49 -7.75 -18.31
N LEU A 248 -10.54 -8.88 -17.60
CA LEU A 248 -10.17 -10.20 -18.10
C LEU A 248 -11.14 -10.69 -19.19
N GLU A 249 -10.83 -11.84 -19.81
CA GLU A 249 -11.64 -12.38 -20.92
C GLU A 249 -13.07 -12.74 -20.50
N CYS A 250 -13.27 -13.27 -19.29
CA CYS A 250 -14.58 -13.67 -18.78
C CYS A 250 -15.30 -12.55 -17.99
N GLY A 251 -14.87 -11.29 -18.17
CA GLY A 251 -15.56 -10.12 -17.61
C GLY A 251 -15.15 -9.73 -16.20
N GLN A 252 -14.25 -10.49 -15.55
CA GLN A 252 -13.70 -10.13 -14.25
C GLN A 252 -12.87 -8.85 -14.33
N VAL A 253 -12.99 -8.00 -13.31
CA VAL A 253 -11.99 -7.01 -12.98
C VAL A 253 -10.74 -7.74 -12.47
N GLY A 254 -9.60 -7.50 -13.11
CA GLY A 254 -8.30 -8.07 -12.71
C GLY A 254 -7.80 -7.49 -11.39
N ALA A 255 -6.84 -8.15 -10.76
CA ALA A 255 -6.29 -7.73 -9.48
C ALA A 255 -5.47 -6.43 -9.57
N CYS A 256 -4.78 -6.22 -10.70
CA CYS A 256 -3.96 -5.04 -10.94
C CYS A 256 -3.94 -4.62 -12.42
N VAL A 257 -3.50 -3.37 -12.62
CA VAL A 257 -3.38 -2.73 -13.93
C VAL A 257 -2.00 -2.10 -14.06
N TYR A 258 -1.38 -2.30 -15.22
CA TYR A 258 -0.20 -1.57 -15.67
C TYR A 258 -0.63 -0.32 -16.42
N GLU A 259 -0.02 0.81 -16.11
CA GLU A 259 -0.25 2.06 -16.86
C GLU A 259 0.69 2.20 -18.08
N LYS A 260 1.87 1.58 -18.02
CA LYS A 260 2.97 1.80 -18.97
C LYS A 260 3.42 0.50 -19.62
N PRO A 261 3.88 0.53 -20.89
CA PRO A 261 3.99 1.71 -21.77
C PRO A 261 2.64 2.22 -22.30
N GLU A 262 1.59 1.42 -22.17
CA GLU A 262 0.20 1.76 -22.39
C GLU A 262 -0.68 1.03 -21.36
N PRO A 263 -1.89 1.52 -21.06
CA PRO A 263 -2.76 0.86 -20.09
C PRO A 263 -3.09 -0.59 -20.47
N ALA A 264 -2.75 -1.53 -19.59
CA ALA A 264 -2.99 -2.96 -19.77
C ALA A 264 -3.39 -3.62 -18.43
N GLY A 265 -4.38 -4.51 -18.46
CA GLY A 265 -4.70 -5.35 -17.31
C GLY A 265 -3.70 -6.48 -17.17
N ASP A 266 -3.42 -6.90 -15.94
CA ASP A 266 -2.72 -8.17 -15.71
C ASP A 266 -3.63 -9.37 -15.98
N ASP A 267 -3.09 -10.59 -16.03
CA ASP A 267 -3.87 -11.83 -16.14
C ASP A 267 -4.31 -12.41 -14.77
N ILE A 268 -3.91 -11.74 -13.69
CA ILE A 268 -4.18 -12.17 -12.31
C ILE A 268 -5.64 -11.88 -11.93
N TYR A 269 -6.35 -12.94 -11.57
CA TYR A 269 -7.66 -12.88 -10.95
C TYR A 269 -7.59 -13.18 -9.45
N LEU A 270 -8.12 -12.26 -8.66
CA LEU A 270 -8.36 -12.37 -7.23
C LEU A 270 -9.82 -12.01 -6.99
N TYR A 271 -10.58 -12.89 -6.35
CA TYR A 271 -12.05 -12.76 -6.23
C TYR A 271 -12.47 -11.70 -5.24
N ASP A 272 -11.80 -11.60 -4.10
CA ASP A 272 -12.02 -10.50 -3.17
C ASP A 272 -11.68 -9.16 -3.82
N TYR A 273 -10.59 -9.09 -4.60
CA TYR A 273 -10.19 -7.89 -5.32
C TYR A 273 -11.19 -7.50 -6.42
N SER A 274 -11.66 -8.46 -7.22
CA SER A 274 -12.72 -8.24 -8.19
C SER A 274 -13.99 -7.69 -7.52
N LEU A 275 -14.41 -8.27 -6.39
CA LEU A 275 -15.53 -7.77 -5.59
C LEU A 275 -15.29 -6.38 -5.00
N PHE A 276 -14.05 -6.03 -4.64
CA PHE A 276 -13.72 -4.69 -4.16
C PHE A 276 -13.91 -3.59 -5.20
N PHE A 277 -14.09 -3.90 -6.49
CA PHE A 277 -14.59 -2.93 -7.46
C PHE A 277 -15.95 -2.37 -7.04
N VAL A 278 -16.85 -3.22 -6.52
CA VAL A 278 -18.18 -2.83 -6.03
C VAL A 278 -18.06 -1.90 -4.82
N ALA A 279 -17.25 -2.30 -3.84
CA ALA A 279 -17.03 -1.51 -2.63
C ALA A 279 -16.38 -0.16 -2.94
N THR A 280 -15.36 -0.13 -3.80
CA THR A 280 -14.66 1.10 -4.19
C THR A 280 -15.57 2.03 -4.97
N LEU A 281 -16.42 1.51 -5.88
CA LEU A 281 -17.41 2.32 -6.59
C LEU A 281 -18.45 2.90 -5.61
N TYR A 282 -18.90 2.12 -4.64
CA TYR A 282 -19.80 2.59 -3.59
C TYR A 282 -19.19 3.74 -2.80
N ASP A 283 -17.98 3.55 -2.25
CA ASP A 283 -17.29 4.56 -1.44
C ASP A 283 -17.01 5.83 -2.26
N TYR A 284 -16.65 5.68 -3.54
CA TYR A 284 -16.47 6.81 -4.46
C TYR A 284 -17.75 7.61 -4.67
N VAL A 285 -18.89 6.94 -4.89
CA VAL A 285 -20.18 7.61 -5.09
C VAL A 285 -20.63 8.30 -3.81
N GLU A 286 -20.43 7.68 -2.64
CA GLU A 286 -20.75 8.32 -1.36
C GLU A 286 -19.91 9.57 -1.11
N ALA A 287 -18.62 9.54 -1.45
CA ALA A 287 -17.72 10.66 -1.22
C ALA A 287 -17.87 11.79 -2.25
N SER A 288 -18.09 11.46 -3.53
CA SER A 288 -18.10 12.43 -4.64
C SER A 288 -19.50 12.89 -5.07
N GLY A 289 -20.53 12.06 -4.87
CA GLY A 289 -21.86 12.26 -5.45
C GLY A 289 -21.95 12.10 -6.98
N ASP A 290 -20.92 11.56 -7.63
CA ASP A 290 -20.84 11.43 -9.09
C ASP A 290 -21.72 10.28 -9.63
N LEU A 291 -22.99 10.61 -9.88
CA LEU A 291 -23.98 9.68 -10.43
C LEU A 291 -23.75 9.36 -11.91
N GLU A 292 -22.95 10.12 -12.65
CA GLU A 292 -22.62 9.82 -14.05
C GLU A 292 -21.65 8.64 -14.12
N THR A 293 -20.57 8.70 -13.34
CA THR A 293 -19.65 7.56 -13.19
C THR A 293 -20.37 6.32 -12.66
N LEU A 294 -21.29 6.48 -11.70
CA LEU A 294 -22.10 5.36 -11.23
C LEU A 294 -22.87 4.70 -12.37
N ARG A 295 -23.55 5.48 -13.22
CA ARG A 295 -24.33 4.92 -14.34
C ARG A 295 -23.47 4.13 -15.31
N GLU A 296 -22.26 4.61 -15.60
CA GLU A 296 -21.35 3.95 -16.54
C GLU A 296 -20.70 2.70 -15.95
N LEU A 297 -20.32 2.73 -14.67
CA LEU A 297 -19.54 1.66 -14.04
C LEU A 297 -20.40 0.63 -13.29
N TRP A 298 -21.66 0.93 -13.00
CA TRP A 298 -22.58 0.01 -12.33
C TRP A 298 -22.71 -1.36 -13.02
N PRO A 299 -22.85 -1.46 -14.37
CA PRO A 299 -22.92 -2.76 -15.04
C PRO A 299 -21.71 -3.64 -14.75
N ILE A 300 -20.51 -3.03 -14.64
CA ILE A 300 -19.27 -3.74 -14.34
C ILE A 300 -19.27 -4.26 -12.90
N ALA A 301 -19.68 -3.41 -11.95
CA ALA A 301 -19.81 -3.79 -10.54
C ALA A 301 -20.82 -4.93 -10.34
N LEU A 302 -22.00 -4.83 -10.96
CA LEU A 302 -23.02 -5.88 -10.91
C LEU A 302 -22.53 -7.20 -11.52
N GLU A 303 -21.75 -7.14 -12.60
CA GLU A 303 -21.12 -8.32 -13.20
C GLU A 303 -20.16 -9.01 -12.22
N GLN A 304 -19.39 -8.26 -11.42
CA GLN A 304 -18.49 -8.86 -10.42
C GLN A 304 -19.26 -9.62 -9.33
N ILE A 305 -20.42 -9.10 -8.91
CA ILE A 305 -21.33 -9.80 -7.98
C ILE A 305 -21.82 -11.11 -8.62
N ARG A 306 -22.30 -11.05 -9.87
CA ARG A 306 -22.84 -12.23 -10.58
C ARG A 306 -21.78 -13.32 -10.76
N ILE A 307 -20.59 -12.96 -11.25
CA ILE A 307 -19.47 -13.90 -11.39
C ILE A 307 -19.11 -14.53 -10.03
N SER A 308 -19.13 -13.73 -8.96
CA SER A 308 -18.78 -14.21 -7.63
C SER A 308 -19.83 -15.15 -7.04
N LEU A 309 -21.11 -14.98 -7.39
CA LEU A 309 -22.20 -15.89 -7.00
C LEU A 309 -22.07 -17.27 -7.66
N GLU A 310 -21.49 -17.36 -8.86
CA GLU A 310 -21.25 -18.66 -9.53
C GLU A 310 -20.24 -19.55 -8.76
N ARG A 311 -19.48 -18.96 -7.84
CA ARG A 311 -18.53 -19.68 -7.00
C ARG A 311 -19.19 -20.43 -5.83
N LEU A 312 -20.46 -20.15 -5.54
CA LEU A 312 -21.19 -20.85 -4.50
C LEU A 312 -21.40 -22.32 -4.88
N ASP A 313 -21.36 -23.20 -3.88
CA ASP A 313 -21.80 -24.58 -4.00
C ASP A 313 -23.33 -24.71 -3.83
N ASP A 314 -23.82 -25.95 -3.87
CA ASP A 314 -25.23 -26.28 -3.67
C ASP A 314 -25.74 -25.95 -2.25
N ARG A 315 -24.84 -25.66 -1.31
CA ARG A 315 -25.15 -25.24 0.06
C ARG A 315 -25.16 -23.72 0.21
N GLY A 316 -24.86 -22.96 -0.85
CA GLY A 316 -24.77 -21.50 -0.80
C GLY A 316 -23.47 -21.00 -0.16
N ILE A 317 -22.42 -21.81 -0.14
CA ILE A 317 -21.10 -21.47 0.42
C ILE A 317 -20.06 -21.40 -0.71
N VAL A 318 -19.18 -20.41 -0.67
CA VAL A 318 -18.04 -20.28 -1.59
C VAL A 318 -17.23 -21.58 -1.62
N LYS A 319 -17.00 -22.13 -2.81
CA LYS A 319 -16.17 -23.34 -3.00
C LYS A 319 -14.72 -23.07 -2.62
N ASP A 320 -14.20 -23.88 -1.71
CA ASP A 320 -12.80 -23.91 -1.28
C ASP A 320 -12.06 -25.01 -2.04
N ASP A 321 -11.40 -24.64 -3.13
CA ASP A 321 -10.59 -25.57 -3.91
C ASP A 321 -9.43 -24.85 -4.62
N PRO A 322 -8.38 -25.58 -5.06
CA PRO A 322 -7.16 -24.95 -5.60
C PRO A 322 -7.32 -24.21 -6.95
N SER A 323 -8.48 -24.28 -7.60
CA SER A 323 -8.71 -23.61 -8.90
C SER A 323 -8.86 -22.09 -8.79
N TRP A 324 -8.88 -21.55 -7.57
CA TRP A 324 -9.17 -20.15 -7.34
C TRP A 324 -8.36 -19.59 -6.16
N TRP A 325 -8.05 -18.30 -6.25
CA TRP A 325 -7.26 -17.58 -5.26
C TRP A 325 -8.01 -16.35 -4.74
N CYS A 326 -8.14 -16.29 -3.41
CA CYS A 326 -8.57 -15.12 -2.64
C CYS A 326 -7.33 -14.54 -1.97
N PHE A 327 -7.15 -13.22 -1.92
CA PHE A 327 -6.01 -12.65 -1.20
C PHE A 327 -6.22 -12.74 0.31
N THR A 328 -7.19 -11.99 0.85
CA THR A 328 -7.48 -11.81 2.28
C THR A 328 -6.32 -11.25 3.12
N ASP A 329 -5.22 -11.98 3.23
CA ASP A 329 -4.01 -11.61 3.96
C ASP A 329 -2.79 -12.46 3.54
N TRP A 330 -1.58 -12.00 3.83
CA TRP A 330 -0.31 -12.72 3.62
C TRP A 330 -0.05 -13.76 4.72
N HIS A 331 -0.99 -14.67 4.95
CA HIS A 331 -0.86 -15.75 5.93
C HIS A 331 -1.00 -17.12 5.24
N GLU A 332 0.09 -17.88 5.14
CA GLU A 332 0.14 -19.15 4.38
C GLU A 332 -0.89 -20.19 4.86
N GLN A 333 -1.08 -20.30 6.17
CA GLN A 333 -1.99 -21.29 6.76
C GLN A 333 -3.47 -20.84 6.79
N LEU A 334 -3.79 -19.63 6.32
CA LEU A 334 -5.16 -19.11 6.39
C LEU A 334 -6.05 -19.82 5.38
N ASN A 335 -7.08 -20.51 5.86
CA ASN A 335 -8.18 -20.94 5.01
C ASN A 335 -9.08 -19.74 4.69
N LYS A 336 -9.42 -19.57 3.40
CA LYS A 336 -10.03 -18.32 2.89
C LYS A 336 -11.51 -18.44 2.55
N GLN A 337 -12.15 -19.58 2.81
CA GLN A 337 -13.56 -19.81 2.49
C GLN A 337 -14.51 -18.85 3.22
N ALA A 338 -14.44 -18.81 4.55
CA ALA A 338 -15.29 -17.95 5.37
C ALA A 338 -15.05 -16.45 5.12
N PRO A 339 -13.80 -15.93 5.08
CA PRO A 339 -13.61 -14.51 4.76
C PRO A 339 -14.08 -14.17 3.34
N ALA A 340 -13.91 -15.06 2.34
CA ALA A 340 -14.44 -14.82 1.00
C ALA A 340 -15.98 -14.79 0.95
N GLN A 341 -16.64 -15.71 1.65
CA GLN A 341 -18.10 -15.69 1.82
C GLN A 341 -18.56 -14.34 2.40
N ALA A 342 -17.86 -13.86 3.42
CA ALA A 342 -18.16 -12.58 4.04
C ALA A 342 -17.88 -11.39 3.11
N VAL A 343 -16.78 -11.39 2.34
CA VAL A 343 -16.48 -10.35 1.35
C VAL A 343 -17.58 -10.27 0.26
N LEU A 344 -18.13 -11.40 -0.16
CA LEU A 344 -19.28 -11.45 -1.07
C LEU A 344 -20.50 -10.76 -0.47
N ILE A 345 -20.88 -11.12 0.77
CA ILE A 345 -22.00 -10.47 1.48
C ILE A 345 -21.74 -8.98 1.66
N TYR A 346 -20.54 -8.61 2.09
CA TYR A 346 -20.10 -7.22 2.25
C TYR A 346 -20.31 -6.43 0.95
N CYS A 347 -19.79 -6.93 -0.17
CA CYS A 347 -19.87 -6.22 -1.46
C CYS A 347 -21.30 -6.19 -2.01
N MET A 348 -22.10 -7.25 -1.83
CA MET A 348 -23.53 -7.21 -2.19
C MET A 348 -24.30 -6.15 -1.38
N LYS A 349 -24.02 -6.00 -0.08
CA LYS A 349 -24.62 -4.94 0.74
C LYS A 349 -24.24 -3.54 0.28
N ARG A 350 -23.05 -3.34 -0.33
CA ARG A 350 -22.63 -2.06 -0.93
C ARG A 350 -23.18 -1.86 -2.34
N GLY A 351 -23.37 -2.94 -3.10
CA GLY A 351 -23.98 -2.92 -4.44
C GLY A 351 -25.48 -2.63 -4.42
N LEU A 352 -26.21 -3.07 -3.39
CA LEU A 352 -27.65 -2.85 -3.29
C LEU A 352 -28.04 -1.35 -3.32
N PRO A 353 -27.47 -0.47 -2.48
CA PRO A 353 -27.73 0.97 -2.55
C PRO A 353 -27.38 1.60 -3.90
N LEU A 354 -26.38 1.08 -4.61
CA LEU A 354 -26.02 1.56 -5.95
C LEU A 354 -27.13 1.27 -6.96
N ALA A 355 -27.67 0.04 -6.96
CA ALA A 355 -28.81 -0.35 -7.78
C ALA A 355 -30.04 0.52 -7.48
N GLU A 356 -30.34 0.71 -6.19
CA GLU A 356 -31.48 1.52 -5.74
C GLU A 356 -31.37 2.99 -6.18
N ARG A 357 -30.17 3.58 -6.09
CA ARG A 357 -29.92 4.97 -6.54
C ARG A 357 -30.11 5.16 -8.04
N LEU A 358 -29.87 4.12 -8.83
CA LEU A 358 -30.10 4.12 -10.27
C LEU A 358 -31.55 3.79 -10.65
N GLY A 359 -32.38 3.36 -9.69
CA GLY A 359 -33.72 2.84 -9.97
C GLY A 359 -33.72 1.49 -10.68
N ASP A 360 -32.61 0.74 -10.60
CA ASP A 360 -32.47 -0.60 -11.17
C ASP A 360 -33.10 -1.63 -10.23
N THR A 361 -34.44 -1.70 -10.26
CA THR A 361 -35.23 -2.55 -9.36
C THR A 361 -34.96 -4.04 -9.57
N GLU A 362 -34.66 -4.46 -10.80
CA GLU A 362 -34.34 -5.86 -11.12
C GLU A 362 -33.04 -6.29 -10.44
N ALA A 363 -31.98 -5.50 -10.58
CA ALA A 363 -30.71 -5.78 -9.90
C ALA A 363 -30.86 -5.70 -8.38
N ALA A 364 -31.58 -4.70 -7.86
CA ALA A 364 -31.80 -4.55 -6.42
C ALA A 364 -32.52 -5.78 -5.82
N ASP A 365 -33.59 -6.27 -6.44
CA ASP A 365 -34.33 -7.44 -5.97
C ASP A 365 -33.51 -8.72 -6.10
N SER A 366 -32.72 -8.87 -7.18
CA SER A 366 -31.80 -10.00 -7.34
C SER A 366 -30.71 -10.03 -6.26
N ILE A 367 -30.13 -8.86 -5.94
CA ILE A 367 -29.12 -8.73 -4.88
C ILE A 367 -29.73 -9.03 -3.52
N ARG A 368 -30.93 -8.51 -3.19
CA ARG A 368 -31.63 -8.81 -1.93
C ARG A 368 -31.89 -10.30 -1.76
N SER A 369 -32.44 -10.95 -2.77
CA SER A 369 -32.71 -12.40 -2.75
C SER A 369 -31.43 -13.21 -2.52
N SER A 370 -30.34 -12.83 -3.21
CA SER A 370 -29.04 -13.49 -3.05
C SER A 370 -28.44 -13.24 -1.66
N LEU A 371 -28.54 -12.01 -1.13
CA LEU A 371 -28.11 -11.67 0.22
C LEU A 371 -28.81 -12.52 1.28
N ASP A 372 -30.13 -12.66 1.19
CA ASP A 372 -30.92 -13.47 2.13
C ASP A 372 -30.48 -14.94 2.12
N GLN A 373 -30.31 -15.51 0.92
CA GLN A 373 -29.87 -16.90 0.75
C GLN A 373 -28.45 -17.13 1.28
N VAL A 374 -27.50 -16.30 0.85
CA VAL A 374 -26.08 -16.44 1.18
C VAL A 374 -25.83 -16.17 2.67
N THR A 375 -26.51 -15.18 3.27
CA THR A 375 -26.41 -14.90 4.71
C THR A 375 -26.99 -16.04 5.54
N SER A 376 -28.15 -16.58 5.13
CA SER A 376 -28.76 -17.73 5.82
C SER A 376 -27.88 -18.97 5.75
N ALA A 377 -27.32 -19.28 4.58
CA ALA A 377 -26.37 -20.39 4.41
C ALA A 377 -25.12 -20.21 5.28
N THR A 378 -24.60 -18.98 5.36
CA THR A 378 -23.44 -18.63 6.20
C THR A 378 -23.71 -18.94 7.67
N LEU A 379 -24.86 -18.51 8.20
CA LEU A 379 -25.26 -18.79 9.58
C LEU A 379 -25.52 -20.29 9.83
N GLU A 380 -26.10 -21.01 8.86
CA GLU A 380 -26.38 -22.44 9.03
C GLU A 380 -25.10 -23.29 8.98
N ARG A 381 -24.14 -22.94 8.13
CA ARG A 381 -23.02 -23.82 7.77
C ARG A 381 -21.67 -23.41 8.34
N LEU A 382 -21.44 -22.11 8.51
CA LEU A 382 -20.14 -21.59 8.96
C LEU A 382 -20.16 -21.18 10.43
N TRP A 383 -21.31 -20.87 11.03
CA TRP A 383 -21.39 -20.60 12.46
C TRP A 383 -21.24 -21.89 13.28
N ASP A 384 -20.29 -21.90 14.21
CA ASP A 384 -20.12 -22.95 15.21
C ASP A 384 -20.56 -22.42 16.58
N ALA A 385 -21.73 -22.87 17.05
CA ALA A 385 -22.30 -22.42 18.32
C ALA A 385 -21.52 -22.92 19.55
N GLU A 386 -20.78 -24.03 19.44
CA GLU A 386 -19.97 -24.57 20.54
C GLU A 386 -18.69 -23.75 20.71
N GLN A 387 -18.04 -23.41 19.61
CA GLN A 387 -16.85 -22.55 19.61
C GLN A 387 -17.19 -21.06 19.75
N GLY A 388 -18.40 -20.66 19.37
CA GLY A 388 -18.83 -19.26 19.30
C GLY A 388 -18.09 -18.48 18.20
N PHE A 389 -17.74 -19.13 17.09
CA PHE A 389 -17.01 -18.52 15.98
C PHE A 389 -17.52 -19.01 14.63
N PHE A 390 -17.23 -18.22 13.59
CA PHE A 390 -17.33 -18.70 12.22
C PHE A 390 -16.10 -19.54 11.87
N VAL A 391 -16.33 -20.72 11.30
CA VAL A 391 -15.30 -21.66 10.89
C VAL A 391 -15.12 -21.66 9.38
N SER A 392 -13.90 -21.98 8.92
CA SER A 392 -13.52 -21.95 7.51
C SER A 392 -12.93 -23.28 7.04
N GLY A 393 -13.36 -23.74 5.85
CA GLY A 393 -12.83 -24.93 5.19
C GLY A 393 -13.24 -26.25 5.87
N GLU A 394 -12.84 -27.37 5.27
CA GLU A 394 -13.14 -28.72 5.80
C GLU A 394 -12.57 -28.93 7.21
N GLY A 395 -11.42 -28.31 7.50
CA GLY A 395 -10.77 -28.35 8.81
C GLY A 395 -11.45 -27.51 9.89
N ARG A 396 -12.54 -26.78 9.56
CA ARG A 396 -13.28 -25.89 10.47
C ARG A 396 -12.36 -24.90 11.20
N GLN A 397 -11.39 -24.33 10.48
CA GLN A 397 -10.40 -23.43 11.05
C GLN A 397 -11.06 -22.15 11.59
N VAL A 398 -10.66 -21.72 12.78
CA VAL A 398 -11.01 -20.41 13.34
C VAL A 398 -9.85 -19.44 13.08
N SER A 399 -10.10 -18.34 12.39
CA SER A 399 -9.11 -17.30 12.10
C SER A 399 -9.66 -15.91 12.39
N TRP A 400 -8.74 -14.95 12.64
CA TRP A 400 -9.09 -13.55 12.83
C TRP A 400 -9.76 -12.96 11.59
N ALA A 401 -9.22 -13.25 10.40
CA ALA A 401 -9.76 -12.77 9.14
C ALA A 401 -11.23 -13.21 8.94
N SER A 402 -11.57 -14.45 9.29
CA SER A 402 -12.96 -14.94 9.21
C SER A 402 -13.89 -14.11 10.08
N GLN A 403 -13.53 -13.85 11.34
CA GLN A 403 -14.42 -13.14 12.26
C GLN A 403 -14.54 -11.65 11.91
N VAL A 404 -13.42 -11.02 11.55
CA VAL A 404 -13.37 -9.61 11.14
C VAL A 404 -14.24 -9.37 9.91
N TRP A 405 -14.08 -10.19 8.86
CA TRP A 405 -14.90 -10.04 7.66
C TRP A 405 -16.38 -10.35 7.92
N MET A 406 -16.71 -11.33 8.77
CA MET A 406 -18.11 -11.61 9.13
C MET A 406 -18.76 -10.45 9.89
N ALA A 407 -18.00 -9.78 10.77
CA ALA A 407 -18.45 -8.58 11.45
C ALA A 407 -18.67 -7.41 10.47
N LEU A 408 -17.73 -7.18 9.54
CA LEU A 408 -17.85 -6.15 8.50
C LEU A 408 -19.00 -6.41 7.53
N ALA A 409 -19.24 -7.67 7.20
CA ALA A 409 -20.37 -8.11 6.40
C ALA A 409 -21.70 -8.03 7.17
N GLU A 410 -21.67 -7.73 8.47
CA GLU A 410 -22.83 -7.63 9.36
C GLU A 410 -23.71 -8.88 9.25
N VAL A 411 -23.09 -10.07 9.36
CA VAL A 411 -23.78 -11.37 9.30
C VAL A 411 -24.56 -11.63 10.58
N LEU A 412 -24.01 -11.22 11.73
CA LEU A 412 -24.76 -11.12 12.98
C LEU A 412 -25.21 -9.66 13.19
N GLU A 413 -26.17 -9.49 14.10
CA GLU A 413 -26.54 -8.19 14.63
C GLU A 413 -25.38 -7.50 15.36
N LYS A 414 -25.43 -6.17 15.46
CA LYS A 414 -24.33 -5.34 15.99
C LYS A 414 -23.77 -5.82 17.33
N ASP A 415 -24.63 -6.09 18.31
CA ASP A 415 -24.20 -6.50 19.66
C ASP A 415 -23.55 -7.90 19.64
N ALA A 416 -24.08 -8.83 18.84
CA ALA A 416 -23.51 -10.16 18.67
C ALA A 416 -22.16 -10.13 17.93
N ASN A 417 -21.98 -9.25 16.94
CA ASN A 417 -20.68 -9.00 16.32
C ASN A 417 -19.69 -8.38 17.32
N ALA A 418 -20.15 -7.49 18.20
CA ALA A 418 -19.30 -6.90 19.23
C ALA A 418 -18.80 -7.98 20.22
N GLU A 419 -19.69 -8.88 20.66
CA GLU A 419 -19.35 -10.03 21.49
C GLU A 419 -18.43 -11.02 20.76
N LEU A 420 -18.62 -11.23 19.45
CA LEU A 420 -17.74 -12.05 18.61
C LEU A 420 -16.31 -11.50 18.61
N LEU A 421 -16.14 -10.19 18.44
CA LEU A 421 -14.82 -9.54 18.46
C LEU A 421 -14.21 -9.54 19.86
N ASP A 422 -14.98 -9.30 20.92
CA ASP A 422 -14.47 -9.41 22.29
C ASP A 422 -13.97 -10.84 22.59
N ARG A 423 -14.72 -11.85 22.14
CA ARG A 423 -14.31 -13.26 22.23
C ARG A 423 -13.06 -13.54 21.40
N LEU A 424 -12.94 -12.95 20.20
CA LEU A 424 -11.75 -13.10 19.35
C LEU A 424 -10.48 -12.62 20.08
N PHE A 425 -10.52 -11.47 20.75
CA PHE A 425 -9.40 -10.99 21.55
C PHE A 425 -9.14 -11.86 22.80
N ALA A 426 -10.19 -12.37 23.45
CA ALA A 426 -10.04 -13.19 24.65
C ALA A 426 -9.46 -14.58 24.36
N VAL A 427 -9.92 -15.23 23.28
CA VAL A 427 -9.48 -16.57 22.87
C VAL A 427 -8.17 -16.50 22.09
N ASN A 428 -8.01 -15.47 21.26
CA ASN A 428 -6.83 -15.17 20.47
C ASN A 428 -6.33 -16.37 19.63
N PRO A 429 -7.10 -16.81 18.62
CA PRO A 429 -6.70 -17.91 17.73
C PRO A 429 -5.34 -17.67 17.05
N ASP A 430 -4.64 -18.77 16.75
CA ASP A 430 -3.27 -18.75 16.21
C ASP A 430 -3.16 -18.07 14.83
N ILE A 431 -4.21 -18.16 14.00
CA ILE A 431 -4.23 -17.57 12.64
C ILE A 431 -4.58 -16.08 12.73
N ARG A 432 -3.54 -15.26 12.98
CA ARG A 432 -3.62 -13.81 13.20
C ARG A 432 -3.42 -13.00 11.91
N PRO A 433 -3.81 -11.71 11.90
CA PRO A 433 -3.47 -10.81 10.81
C PRO A 433 -1.95 -10.59 10.72
N MET A 434 -1.41 -10.59 9.49
CA MET A 434 0.03 -10.43 9.20
C MET A 434 0.38 -9.09 8.54
N THR A 435 -0.63 -8.37 8.03
CA THR A 435 -0.42 -7.14 7.27
C THR A 435 -1.21 -5.98 7.86
N PRO A 436 -0.72 -4.73 7.71
CA PRO A 436 -1.52 -3.56 8.01
C PRO A 436 -2.83 -3.50 7.20
N TYR A 437 -2.87 -4.12 6.01
CA TYR A 437 -4.09 -4.29 5.23
C TYR A 437 -5.17 -5.04 6.02
N MET A 438 -4.85 -6.19 6.61
CA MET A 438 -5.84 -6.95 7.39
C MET A 438 -6.12 -6.27 8.74
N TYR A 439 -5.15 -5.55 9.33
CA TYR A 439 -5.39 -4.70 10.51
C TYR A 439 -6.35 -3.54 10.23
N HIS A 440 -6.34 -2.92 9.05
CA HIS A 440 -7.33 -1.89 8.68
C HIS A 440 -8.75 -2.40 8.91
N HIS A 441 -9.06 -3.58 8.39
CA HIS A 441 -10.38 -4.19 8.50
C HIS A 441 -10.71 -4.57 9.96
N LEU A 442 -9.72 -4.97 10.76
CA LEU A 442 -9.91 -5.19 12.20
C LEU A 442 -10.32 -3.89 12.91
N ILE A 443 -9.64 -2.77 12.60
CA ILE A 443 -9.99 -1.45 13.16
C ILE A 443 -11.40 -1.04 12.72
N ASP A 444 -11.74 -1.22 11.43
CA ASP A 444 -13.05 -0.89 10.89
C ASP A 444 -14.16 -1.73 11.56
N ALA A 445 -13.94 -3.03 11.75
CA ALA A 445 -14.88 -3.92 12.43
C ALA A 445 -15.10 -3.53 13.90
N LEU A 446 -14.04 -3.12 14.59
CA LEU A 446 -14.14 -2.62 15.97
C LEU A 446 -14.94 -1.33 16.04
N ILE A 447 -14.72 -0.38 15.13
CA ILE A 447 -15.48 0.88 15.09
C ILE A 447 -16.95 0.61 14.74
N LEU A 448 -17.21 -0.23 13.72
CA LEU A 448 -18.56 -0.62 13.29
C LEU A 448 -19.39 -1.22 14.44
N THR A 449 -18.75 -2.02 15.29
CA THR A 449 -19.37 -2.67 16.46
C THR A 449 -19.35 -1.82 17.74
N GLY A 450 -18.87 -0.58 17.67
CA GLY A 450 -18.85 0.37 18.79
C GLY A 450 -17.73 0.15 19.81
N ARG A 451 -16.68 -0.59 19.45
CA ARG A 451 -15.48 -0.83 20.27
C ARG A 451 -14.37 0.19 19.96
N ASN A 452 -14.73 1.48 19.95
CA ASN A 452 -13.83 2.58 19.58
C ASN A 452 -12.55 2.64 20.44
N ASP A 453 -12.67 2.43 21.76
CA ASP A 453 -11.49 2.41 22.65
C ASP A 453 -10.54 1.28 22.32
N LYS A 454 -11.07 0.10 21.99
CA LYS A 454 -10.27 -1.06 21.57
C LYS A 454 -9.64 -0.82 20.19
N ALA A 455 -10.37 -0.21 19.26
CA ALA A 455 -9.83 0.19 17.97
C ALA A 455 -8.62 1.12 18.14
N LEU A 456 -8.75 2.16 18.98
CA LEU A 456 -7.67 3.10 19.27
C LEU A 456 -6.48 2.43 19.98
N GLU A 457 -6.74 1.50 20.92
CA GLU A 457 -5.71 0.68 21.55
C GLU A 457 -4.90 -0.11 20.51
N GLN A 458 -5.58 -0.80 19.58
CA GLN A 458 -4.91 -1.57 18.53
C GLN A 458 -4.15 -0.67 17.54
N MET A 459 -4.70 0.50 17.20
CA MET A 459 -3.99 1.47 16.36
C MET A 459 -2.65 1.88 16.97
N ARG A 460 -2.64 2.19 18.27
CA ARG A 460 -1.41 2.54 19.03
C ARG A 460 -0.44 1.38 19.19
N ALA A 461 -0.96 0.17 19.37
CA ALA A 461 -0.14 -1.02 19.52
C ALA A 461 0.55 -1.41 18.21
N TYR A 462 -0.08 -1.14 17.07
CA TYR A 462 0.42 -1.57 15.76
C TYR A 462 1.11 -0.44 14.99
N TRP A 463 0.35 0.58 14.55
CA TRP A 463 0.93 1.72 13.83
C TRP A 463 1.77 2.62 14.74
N GLY A 464 1.37 2.78 16.00
CA GLY A 464 2.17 3.51 16.96
C GLY A 464 3.54 2.85 17.22
N GLU A 465 3.65 1.52 17.10
CA GLU A 465 4.94 0.83 17.18
C GLU A 465 5.79 1.05 15.92
N MET A 466 5.21 1.03 14.71
CA MET A 466 5.93 1.44 13.49
C MET A 466 6.52 2.86 13.61
N VAL A 467 5.75 3.80 14.16
CA VAL A 467 6.24 5.17 14.42
C VAL A 467 7.41 5.15 15.42
N ARG A 468 7.33 4.36 16.50
CA ARG A 468 8.42 4.19 17.47
C ARG A 468 9.66 3.52 16.87
N ASP A 469 9.46 2.61 15.93
CA ASP A 469 10.51 1.97 15.14
C ASP A 469 11.14 2.90 14.08
N GLY A 470 10.64 4.13 13.94
CA GLY A 470 11.24 5.18 13.11
C GLY A 470 10.64 5.28 11.70
N ALA A 471 9.41 4.82 11.49
CA ALA A 471 8.72 4.94 10.21
C ALA A 471 8.50 6.41 9.79
N ASP A 472 9.06 6.80 8.64
CA ASP A 472 8.69 8.04 7.93
C ASP A 472 7.38 7.86 7.14
N THR A 473 7.18 6.64 6.64
CA THR A 473 6.01 6.13 5.91
C THR A 473 5.67 4.75 6.45
N PHE A 474 4.39 4.34 6.37
CA PHE A 474 3.95 3.02 6.84
C PHE A 474 4.29 1.91 5.82
N TRP A 475 4.55 0.72 6.36
CA TRP A 475 5.23 -0.37 5.66
C TRP A 475 4.24 -1.41 5.15
N GLU A 476 4.57 -2.07 4.04
CA GLU A 476 3.77 -3.14 3.44
C GLU A 476 3.54 -4.31 4.41
N VAL A 477 4.61 -4.72 5.09
CA VAL A 477 4.66 -5.86 5.99
C VAL A 477 5.22 -5.40 7.32
N TYR A 478 4.52 -5.71 8.40
CA TYR A 478 4.99 -5.42 9.74
C TYR A 478 4.54 -6.51 10.71
N ASN A 479 5.52 -7.16 11.34
CA ASN A 479 5.27 -8.05 12.45
C ASN A 479 6.05 -7.53 13.67
N PRO A 480 5.36 -7.05 14.72
CA PRO A 480 6.02 -6.59 15.95
C PRO A 480 6.92 -7.65 16.60
N GLU A 481 6.60 -8.94 16.41
CA GLU A 481 7.36 -10.07 16.96
C GLU A 481 8.54 -10.49 16.07
N ASP A 482 8.52 -10.13 14.79
CA ASP A 482 9.61 -10.36 13.83
C ASP A 482 9.75 -9.18 12.87
N LYS A 483 10.61 -8.23 13.26
CA LYS A 483 10.90 -6.99 12.51
C LYS A 483 11.60 -7.24 11.16
N LYS A 484 12.04 -8.47 10.87
CA LYS A 484 12.64 -8.88 9.59
C LYS A 484 11.69 -9.71 8.73
N ASN A 485 10.45 -9.91 9.16
CA ASN A 485 9.48 -10.72 8.43
C ASN A 485 9.31 -10.22 6.98
N SER A 486 9.32 -11.17 6.03
CA SER A 486 9.09 -10.90 4.63
C SER A 486 8.42 -12.10 3.96
N PRO A 487 7.26 -11.92 3.30
CA PRO A 487 6.67 -12.96 2.47
C PRO A 487 7.45 -13.19 1.17
N TYR A 488 8.49 -12.39 0.90
CA TYR A 488 9.27 -12.41 -0.34
C TYR A 488 10.60 -13.14 -0.20
N GLY A 489 10.99 -13.53 1.01
CA GLY A 489 12.27 -14.17 1.33
C GLY A 489 13.32 -13.22 1.93
N SER A 490 13.14 -11.90 1.78
CA SER A 490 14.07 -10.90 2.33
C SER A 490 13.37 -9.57 2.64
N ASN A 491 13.63 -9.01 3.81
CA ASN A 491 13.11 -7.69 4.20
C ASN A 491 13.66 -6.54 3.35
N LEU A 492 14.76 -6.73 2.60
CA LEU A 492 15.31 -5.70 1.71
C LEU A 492 14.34 -5.34 0.58
N ILE A 493 13.51 -6.29 0.14
CA ILE A 493 12.57 -6.09 -0.97
C ILE A 493 11.14 -5.74 -0.52
N ASN A 494 10.87 -5.77 0.79
CA ASN A 494 9.63 -5.22 1.34
C ASN A 494 9.55 -3.72 0.97
N SER A 495 8.34 -3.23 0.73
CA SER A 495 8.10 -1.79 0.57
C SER A 495 7.92 -1.13 1.93
N TYR A 496 8.71 -0.08 2.21
CA TYR A 496 8.59 0.72 3.44
C TYR A 496 7.79 2.01 3.21
N CYS A 497 7.09 2.10 2.07
CA CYS A 497 6.05 3.09 1.81
C CYS A 497 4.93 2.39 1.04
N HIS A 498 3.92 1.89 1.74
CA HIS A 498 2.84 1.13 1.13
C HIS A 498 1.46 1.64 1.57
N ALA A 499 0.69 2.15 0.64
CA ALA A 499 -0.46 2.99 0.98
C ALA A 499 -1.69 2.22 1.47
N TRP A 500 -1.74 0.88 1.33
CA TRP A 500 -2.73 0.09 2.09
C TRP A 500 -2.58 0.22 3.63
N SER A 501 -1.43 0.74 4.10
CA SER A 501 -1.09 0.90 5.52
C SER A 501 -1.34 2.32 6.02
N CYS A 502 -1.76 3.24 5.15
CA CYS A 502 -1.99 4.65 5.50
C CYS A 502 -3.36 4.92 6.14
N THR A 503 -4.19 3.91 6.34
CA THR A 503 -5.57 4.08 6.83
C THR A 503 -5.73 4.61 8.27
N PRO A 504 -4.69 4.71 9.15
CA PRO A 504 -4.83 5.52 10.36
C PRO A 504 -5.31 6.94 10.11
N THR A 505 -4.91 7.59 9.00
CA THR A 505 -5.39 8.96 8.70
C THR A 505 -6.91 9.00 8.51
N TYR A 506 -7.48 7.99 7.83
CA TYR A 506 -8.91 7.85 7.64
C TYR A 506 -9.62 7.71 9.00
N PHE A 507 -9.14 6.80 9.84
CA PHE A 507 -9.80 6.55 11.12
C PHE A 507 -9.70 7.73 12.08
N ILE A 508 -8.51 8.34 12.19
CA ILE A 508 -8.27 9.48 13.07
C ILE A 508 -9.20 10.63 12.67
N ARG A 509 -9.15 11.04 11.40
CA ARG A 509 -9.87 12.21 10.89
C ARG A 509 -11.38 12.04 10.88
N LYS A 510 -11.87 10.81 10.73
CA LYS A 510 -13.31 10.53 10.66
C LYS A 510 -13.96 10.22 12.01
N TYR A 511 -13.24 9.57 12.94
CA TYR A 511 -13.84 9.01 14.16
C TYR A 511 -13.23 9.50 15.48
N PHE A 512 -12.02 10.08 15.47
CA PHE A 512 -11.27 10.37 16.70
C PHE A 512 -10.84 11.84 16.87
N VAL A 513 -11.35 12.75 16.03
CA VAL A 513 -11.05 14.21 16.09
C VAL A 513 -12.26 15.07 16.36
#